data_AF-A0A7S9LRW1-F1
#
_entry.id   AF-A0A7S9LRW1-F1
#
_cell.length_a   1.000
_cell.length_b   1.000
_cell.length_c   1.000
_cell.angle_alpha   90.00
_cell.angle_beta   90.00
_cell.angle_gamma   90.00
#
_symmetry.space_group_name_H-M   'P 1'
#
loop_
_entity.id
_entity.type
_entity.pdbx_description
1 polymer ?
#
loop_
_entity_poly.entity_id
_entity_poly.type
_entity_poly.pdbx_seq_one_letter_code
_entity_poly.pdbx_strand_id
1 'polypeptide(L)'
;MSAIAVAHFPSADGYARPPLPTPESWLAVLPMLRLAALRCRAHRRIDPWQACSFLSPATPLESYVDGVLLLLEDGLGRRPVFHAPAAAENSFDESWLLRLLERQIAGDAASVEMLLRSRIRPAELRRMGFLLRGLAERLAALQ
;
A
#
# COMPACT_ATOMS: atom_id res chain seq x y z
N MET A 1 -34.85 -9.87 23.90
CA MET A 1 -33.86 -8.76 24.02
C MET A 1 -32.47 -9.38 23.97
N SER A 2 -31.88 -9.52 22.77
CA SER A 2 -30.55 -10.15 22.63
C SER A 2 -29.45 -9.14 22.89
N ALA A 3 -28.65 -9.41 23.91
CA ALA A 3 -27.41 -8.70 24.19
C ALA A 3 -26.36 -9.09 23.14
N ILE A 4 -25.79 -8.09 22.47
CA ILE A 4 -24.63 -8.27 21.60
C ILE A 4 -23.45 -8.64 22.51
N ALA A 5 -22.86 -9.81 22.26
CA ALA A 5 -21.61 -10.22 22.90
C ALA A 5 -20.52 -9.22 22.52
N VAL A 6 -20.10 -8.39 23.47
CA VAL A 6 -18.90 -7.58 23.35
C VAL A 6 -17.73 -8.56 23.30
N ALA A 7 -17.11 -8.69 22.13
CA ALA A 7 -15.86 -9.43 22.01
C ALA A 7 -14.86 -8.82 22.98
N HIS A 8 -14.42 -9.61 23.96
CA HIS A 8 -13.34 -9.25 24.86
C HIS A 8 -12.08 -9.07 24.00
N PHE A 9 -11.67 -7.82 23.80
CA PHE A 9 -10.40 -7.50 23.15
C PHE A 9 -9.29 -7.74 24.19
N PRO A 10 -8.33 -8.65 23.95
CA PRO A 10 -7.26 -8.91 24.90
C PRO A 10 -6.43 -7.64 25.13
N SER A 11 -6.06 -7.41 26.39
CA SER A 11 -5.30 -6.25 26.86
C SER A 11 -4.01 -6.04 26.05
N ALA A 12 -3.68 -4.78 25.78
CA ALA A 12 -2.68 -4.30 24.84
C ALA A 12 -1.21 -4.52 25.25
N ASP A 13 -0.93 -5.53 26.08
CA ASP A 13 0.37 -5.70 26.75
C ASP A 13 1.34 -6.61 25.98
N GLY A 14 0.91 -7.18 24.84
CA GLY A 14 1.70 -8.13 24.04
C GLY A 14 1.93 -7.76 22.56
N TYR A 15 1.23 -6.74 22.04
CA TYR A 15 1.55 -6.20 20.71
C TYR A 15 2.64 -5.15 20.89
N ALA A 16 3.89 -5.59 21.05
CA ALA A 16 5.02 -4.72 20.77
C ALA A 16 4.75 -4.12 19.39
N ARG A 17 4.52 -2.80 19.31
CA ARG A 17 4.39 -2.09 18.04
C ARG A 17 5.64 -2.48 17.27
N PRO A 18 5.55 -3.28 16.19
CA PRO A 18 6.75 -3.69 15.49
C PRO A 18 7.46 -2.40 15.09
N PRO A 19 8.79 -2.33 15.27
CA PRO A 19 9.54 -1.12 15.01
C PRO A 19 9.11 -0.58 13.65
N LEU A 20 8.75 0.71 13.62
CA LEU A 20 8.55 1.37 12.34
C LEU A 20 9.84 1.12 11.54
N PRO A 21 9.74 0.77 10.26
CA PRO A 21 10.92 0.50 9.48
C PRO A 21 11.82 1.73 9.55
N THR A 22 13.12 1.51 9.72
CA THR A 22 14.07 2.61 9.80
C THR A 22 13.93 3.45 8.54
N PRO A 23 13.97 4.79 8.66
CA PRO A 23 13.80 5.70 7.52
C PRO A 23 14.64 5.27 6.32
N GLU A 24 15.87 4.81 6.61
CA GLU A 24 16.92 4.35 5.70
C GLU A 24 16.46 3.33 4.65
N SER A 25 15.65 2.35 5.03
CA SER A 25 15.23 1.25 4.12
C SER A 25 14.18 1.69 3.08
N TRP A 26 13.44 2.78 3.35
CA TRP A 26 12.40 3.32 2.46
C TRP A 26 12.76 4.68 1.88
N LEU A 27 13.96 5.22 2.16
CA LEU A 27 14.43 6.53 1.67
C LEU A 27 14.36 6.64 0.15
N ALA A 28 14.56 5.53 -0.58
CA ALA A 28 14.44 5.52 -2.04
C ALA A 28 13.00 5.31 -2.53
N VAL A 29 12.19 4.57 -1.77
CA VAL A 29 10.83 4.17 -2.20
C VAL A 29 9.83 5.32 -2.06
N LEU A 30 9.86 6.07 -0.95
CA LEU A 30 8.89 7.14 -0.73
C LEU A 30 9.00 8.27 -1.78
N PRO A 31 10.20 8.79 -2.14
CA PRO A 31 10.33 9.78 -3.20
C PRO A 31 9.82 9.25 -4.56
N MET A 32 10.08 7.98 -4.87
CA MET A 32 9.53 7.32 -6.07
C MET A 32 8.00 7.29 -6.06
N LEU A 33 7.38 6.87 -4.94
CA LEU A 33 5.92 6.86 -4.79
C LEU A 33 5.33 8.27 -4.93
N ARG A 34 5.96 9.28 -4.34
CA ARG A 34 5.55 10.69 -4.45
C ARG A 34 5.63 11.18 -5.90
N LEU A 35 6.71 10.88 -6.61
CA LEU A 35 6.89 11.26 -8.02
C LEU A 35 5.87 10.56 -8.92
N ALA A 36 5.63 9.26 -8.72
CA ALA A 36 4.63 8.52 -9.46
C ALA A 36 3.22 9.05 -9.18
N ALA A 37 2.90 9.37 -7.92
CA ALA A 37 1.61 9.97 -7.57
C ALA A 37 1.42 11.32 -8.29
N LEU A 38 2.45 12.15 -8.41
CA LEU A 38 2.40 13.37 -9.22
C LEU A 38 2.15 13.09 -10.70
N ARG A 39 2.83 12.08 -11.28
CA ARG A 39 2.65 11.68 -12.68
C ARG A 39 1.24 11.17 -12.97
N CYS A 40 0.71 10.28 -12.12
CA CYS A 40 -0.66 9.75 -12.24
C CYS A 40 -1.71 10.87 -12.23
N ARG A 41 -1.48 11.92 -11.42
CA ARG A 41 -2.36 13.10 -11.36
C ARG A 41 -2.33 13.93 -12.64
N ALA A 42 -1.18 13.97 -13.33
CA ALA A 42 -1.00 14.76 -14.54
C ALA A 42 -1.52 14.07 -15.81
N HIS A 43 -1.55 12.73 -15.85
CA HIS A 43 -1.78 11.97 -17.09
C HIS A 43 -2.75 10.78 -16.93
N ARG A 44 -3.87 10.93 -16.21
CA ARG A 44 -4.79 9.80 -15.93
C ARG A 44 -5.39 9.20 -17.22
N ARG A 45 -4.69 8.26 -17.83
CA ARG A 45 -5.17 7.30 -18.84
C ARG A 45 -4.95 5.91 -18.27
N ILE A 46 -6.02 5.22 -17.89
CA ILE A 46 -5.97 3.78 -17.64
C ILE A 46 -6.14 3.13 -19.01
N ASP A 47 -5.08 2.51 -19.51
CA ASP A 47 -5.20 1.62 -20.65
C ASP A 47 -5.66 0.24 -20.14
N PRO A 48 -6.79 -0.32 -20.61
CA PRO A 48 -7.24 -1.67 -20.27
C PRO A 48 -6.14 -2.74 -20.41
N TRP A 49 -5.17 -2.55 -21.31
CA TRP A 49 -4.07 -3.49 -21.55
C TRP A 49 -3.01 -3.49 -20.43
N GLN A 50 -2.94 -2.45 -19.58
CA GLN A 50 -2.05 -2.44 -18.41
C GLN A 50 -2.38 -3.57 -17.43
N ALA A 51 -3.65 -3.98 -17.30
CA ALA A 51 -4.02 -5.05 -16.39
C ALA A 51 -3.35 -6.39 -16.76
N CYS A 52 -3.29 -6.71 -18.07
CA CYS A 52 -2.61 -7.89 -18.57
C CYS A 52 -1.08 -7.80 -18.41
N SER A 53 -0.53 -6.58 -18.42
CA SER A 53 0.90 -6.37 -18.24
C SER A 53 1.40 -6.88 -16.89
N PHE A 54 0.57 -6.91 -15.83
CA PHE A 54 0.95 -7.40 -14.49
C PHE A 54 1.09 -8.91 -14.37
N LEU A 55 0.71 -9.67 -15.41
CA LEU A 55 0.84 -11.14 -15.42
C LEU A 55 2.22 -11.58 -15.94
N SER A 56 3.02 -10.65 -16.47
CA SER A 56 4.36 -10.97 -16.97
C SER A 56 5.38 -10.99 -15.81
N PRO A 57 6.31 -11.95 -15.79
CA PRO A 57 7.46 -11.87 -14.88
C PRO A 57 8.35 -10.66 -15.21
N ALA A 58 8.33 -10.16 -16.45
CA ALA A 58 9.13 -9.03 -16.91
C ALA A 58 8.48 -7.66 -16.64
N THR A 59 7.36 -7.61 -15.91
CA THR A 59 6.69 -6.34 -15.60
C THR A 59 7.58 -5.44 -14.74
N PRO A 60 7.86 -4.20 -15.19
CA PRO A 60 8.69 -3.26 -14.44
C PRO A 60 8.07 -2.86 -13.09
N LEU A 61 8.93 -2.48 -12.14
CA LEU A 61 8.54 -1.98 -10.83
C LEU A 61 7.57 -0.79 -10.93
N GLU A 62 7.86 0.12 -11.84
CA GLU A 62 7.10 1.36 -12.07
C GLU A 62 5.66 1.06 -12.48
N SER A 63 5.43 -0.03 -13.21
CA SER A 63 4.08 -0.44 -13.60
C SER A 63 3.26 -0.80 -12.37
N TYR A 64 3.83 -1.54 -11.41
CA TYR A 64 3.14 -1.87 -10.16
C TYR A 64 2.90 -0.64 -9.30
N VAL A 65 3.87 0.28 -9.24
CA VAL A 65 3.70 1.56 -8.54
C VAL A 65 2.51 2.33 -9.13
N ASP A 66 2.46 2.50 -10.44
CA ASP A 66 1.37 3.21 -11.12
C ASP A 66 0.03 2.51 -10.89
N GLY A 67 -0.01 1.18 -11.02
CA GLY A 67 -1.21 0.39 -10.77
C GLY A 67 -1.74 0.53 -9.34
N VAL A 68 -0.86 0.46 -8.34
CA VAL A 68 -1.24 0.66 -6.93
C VAL A 68 -1.83 2.05 -6.74
N LEU A 69 -1.18 3.10 -7.26
CA LEU A 69 -1.64 4.48 -7.10
C LEU A 69 -2.98 4.76 -7.79
N LEU A 70 -3.21 4.15 -8.96
CA LEU A 70 -4.49 4.21 -9.66
C LEU A 70 -5.61 3.55 -8.86
N LEU A 71 -5.40 2.31 -8.40
CA LEU A 71 -6.40 1.61 -7.59
C LEU A 71 -6.56 2.19 -6.18
N LEU A 72 -5.58 2.95 -5.69
CA LEU A 72 -5.65 3.55 -4.37
C LEU A 72 -6.74 4.62 -4.30
N GLU A 73 -6.95 5.39 -5.37
CA GLU A 73 -8.05 6.35 -5.43
C GLU A 73 -9.42 5.65 -5.38
N ASP A 74 -9.59 4.58 -6.16
CA ASP A 74 -10.84 3.80 -6.21
C ASP A 74 -11.09 3.06 -4.88
N GLY A 75 -10.04 2.47 -4.32
CA GLY A 75 -10.05 1.74 -3.05
C GLY A 75 -10.35 2.63 -1.85
N LEU A 76 -9.78 3.84 -1.80
CA LEU A 76 -10.07 4.82 -0.74
C LEU A 76 -11.40 5.55 -0.97
N GLY A 77 -11.88 5.61 -2.21
CA GLY A 77 -13.04 6.43 -2.56
C GLY A 77 -12.79 7.94 -2.56
N ARG A 78 -11.54 8.33 -2.43
CA ARG A 78 -11.05 9.70 -2.45
C ARG A 78 -9.63 9.71 -2.98
N ARG A 79 -9.17 10.87 -3.41
CA ARG A 79 -7.77 11.05 -3.80
C ARG A 79 -6.85 10.78 -2.61
N PRO A 80 -5.79 9.96 -2.77
CA PRO A 80 -4.79 9.79 -1.73
C PRO A 80 -3.93 11.06 -1.59
N VAL A 81 -3.58 11.37 -0.34
CA VAL A 81 -2.74 12.50 0.02
C VAL A 81 -1.28 12.07 -0.08
N PHE A 82 -0.60 12.54 -1.12
CA PHE A 82 0.85 12.44 -1.26
C PHE A 82 1.44 13.84 -1.23
N HIS A 83 2.48 14.02 -0.44
CA HIS A 83 3.25 15.25 -0.32
C HIS A 83 4.25 15.39 -1.49
N ALA A 84 4.87 16.56 -1.60
CA ALA A 84 5.96 16.78 -2.55
C ALA A 84 7.16 15.88 -2.23
N PRO A 85 7.98 15.47 -3.22
CA PRO A 85 9.11 14.55 -3.00
C PRO A 85 10.03 14.93 -1.84
N ALA A 86 10.36 16.22 -1.71
CA ALA A 86 11.25 16.76 -0.67
C ALA A 86 10.54 17.15 0.64
N ALA A 87 9.26 16.83 0.81
CA ALA A 87 8.55 17.13 2.06
C ALA A 87 9.14 16.32 3.23
N ALA A 88 9.42 17.01 4.33
CA ALA A 88 10.00 16.41 5.53
C ALA A 88 9.03 15.46 6.26
N GLU A 89 7.72 15.76 6.18
CA GLU A 89 6.69 14.99 6.85
C GLU A 89 6.01 14.02 5.89
N ASN A 90 5.49 12.94 6.46
CA ASN A 90 4.69 11.96 5.73
C ASN A 90 3.21 12.19 6.02
N SER A 91 2.39 12.07 4.97
CA SER A 91 0.95 12.00 5.15
C SER A 91 0.53 10.68 5.81
N PHE A 92 -0.68 10.62 6.34
CA PHE A 92 -1.24 9.37 6.85
C PHE A 92 -1.36 8.28 5.76
N ASP A 93 -1.65 8.67 4.51
CA ASP A 93 -1.76 7.73 3.38
C ASP A 93 -0.38 7.16 3.01
N GLU A 94 0.66 8.00 3.03
CA GLU A 94 2.04 7.59 2.79
C GLU A 94 2.53 6.63 3.88
N SER A 95 2.35 6.98 5.15
CA SER A 95 2.73 6.11 6.27
C SER A 95 1.97 4.78 6.26
N TRP A 96 0.68 4.80 5.93
CA TRP A 96 -0.11 3.57 5.82
C TRP A 96 0.40 2.66 4.70
N LEU A 97 0.68 3.21 3.51
CA LEU A 97 1.17 2.44 2.37
C LEU A 97 2.56 1.85 2.62
N LEU A 98 3.48 2.63 3.21
CA LEU A 98 4.81 2.14 3.56
C LEU A 98 4.75 0.98 4.57
N ARG A 99 3.93 1.11 5.62
CA ARG A 99 3.73 0.01 6.59
C ARG A 99 3.13 -1.22 5.91
N LEU A 100 2.22 -1.04 4.96
CA LEU A 100 1.60 -2.14 4.25
C LEU A 100 2.63 -2.91 3.40
N LEU A 101 3.49 -2.21 2.67
CA LEU A 101 4.57 -2.81 1.88
C LEU A 101 5.59 -3.52 2.76
N GLU A 102 5.96 -2.93 3.89
CA GLU A 102 6.85 -3.55 4.87
C GLU A 102 6.28 -4.87 5.40
N ARG A 103 5.01 -4.89 5.85
CA ARG A 103 4.38 -6.13 6.33
C ARG A 103 4.24 -7.17 5.22
N GLN A 104 4.01 -6.72 3.99
CA GLN A 104 3.95 -7.60 2.83
C GLN A 104 5.30 -8.26 2.55
N ILE A 105 6.41 -7.51 2.58
CA ILE A 105 7.78 -8.04 2.42
C ILE A 105 8.13 -9.01 3.56
N ALA A 106 7.75 -8.67 4.79
CA ALA A 106 7.98 -9.51 5.97
C ALA A 106 7.09 -10.79 6.01
N GLY A 107 6.16 -10.97 5.07
CA GLY A 107 5.24 -12.11 5.03
C GLY A 107 4.16 -12.10 6.11
N ASP A 108 3.92 -10.96 6.78
CA ASP A 108 2.92 -10.82 7.84
C ASP A 108 1.51 -10.61 7.24
N ALA A 109 0.92 -11.72 6.79
CA ALA A 109 -0.38 -11.71 6.11
C ALA A 109 -1.53 -11.19 6.97
N ALA A 110 -1.48 -11.41 8.29
CA ALA A 110 -2.52 -10.95 9.21
C ALA A 110 -2.53 -9.42 9.33
N SER A 111 -1.36 -8.81 9.50
CA SER A 111 -1.23 -7.35 9.53
C SER A 111 -1.60 -6.72 8.18
N VAL A 112 -1.20 -7.34 7.06
CA VAL A 112 -1.57 -6.87 5.71
C VAL A 112 -3.10 -6.84 5.55
N GLU A 113 -3.78 -7.94 5.88
CA GLU A 113 -5.23 -8.03 5.73
C GLU A 113 -5.95 -6.99 6.60
N MET A 114 -5.51 -6.82 7.86
CA MET A 114 -6.05 -5.81 8.76
C MET A 114 -5.86 -4.39 8.20
N LEU A 115 -4.65 -4.07 7.75
CA LEU A 115 -4.33 -2.75 7.20
C LEU A 115 -5.12 -2.46 5.92
N LEU A 116 -5.30 -3.44 5.03
CA LEU A 116 -6.13 -3.30 3.83
C LEU A 116 -7.59 -3.04 4.20
N ARG A 117 -8.20 -3.89 5.03
CA ARG A 117 -9.60 -3.75 5.45
C ARG A 117 -9.88 -2.45 6.20
N SER A 118 -8.88 -1.90 6.88
CA SER A 118 -9.06 -0.64 7.62
C SER A 118 -9.32 0.58 6.72
N ARG A 119 -9.00 0.50 5.41
CA ARG A 119 -9.05 1.66 4.51
C ARG A 119 -9.60 1.41 3.12
N ILE A 120 -9.42 0.21 2.58
CA ILE A 120 -9.78 -0.14 1.22
C ILE A 120 -11.18 -0.72 1.19
N ARG A 121 -12.02 -0.19 0.31
CA ARG A 121 -13.38 -0.70 0.07
C ARG A 121 -13.34 -2.20 -0.25
N PRO A 122 -14.30 -3.00 0.27
CA PRO A 122 -14.30 -4.45 0.09
C PRO A 122 -14.14 -4.93 -1.37
N ALA A 123 -14.74 -4.19 -2.31
CA ALA A 123 -14.69 -4.52 -3.74
C ALA A 123 -13.27 -4.47 -4.33
N GLU A 124 -12.37 -3.64 -3.77
CA GLU A 124 -11.02 -3.44 -4.29
C GLU A 124 -9.95 -4.23 -3.54
N LEU A 125 -10.28 -4.88 -2.42
CA LEU A 125 -9.32 -5.60 -1.56
C LEU A 125 -8.49 -6.61 -2.35
N ARG A 126 -9.14 -7.43 -3.20
CA ARG A 126 -8.46 -8.46 -3.97
C ARG A 126 -7.47 -7.87 -4.98
N ARG A 127 -7.90 -6.85 -5.73
CA ARG A 127 -7.04 -6.20 -6.75
C ARG A 127 -5.88 -5.47 -6.10
N MET A 128 -6.16 -4.73 -5.02
CA MET A 128 -5.15 -4.03 -4.23
C MET A 128 -4.13 -5.01 -3.65
N GLY A 129 -4.58 -6.11 -3.05
CA GLY A 129 -3.69 -7.15 -2.52
C GLY A 129 -2.80 -7.80 -3.57
N PHE A 130 -3.30 -8.03 -4.79
CA PHE A 130 -2.50 -8.54 -5.91
C PHE A 130 -1.38 -7.57 -6.30
N LEU A 131 -1.71 -6.29 -6.50
CA LEU A 131 -0.71 -5.29 -6.91
C LEU A 131 0.34 -5.02 -5.83
N LEU A 132 -0.09 -4.94 -4.57
CA LEU A 132 0.83 -4.74 -3.45
C LEU A 132 1.79 -5.91 -3.27
N ARG A 133 1.32 -7.15 -3.46
CA ARG A 133 2.18 -8.33 -3.44
C ARG A 133 3.23 -8.26 -4.54
N GLY A 134 2.81 -8.00 -5.78
CA GLY A 134 3.75 -7.87 -6.90
C GLY A 134 4.75 -6.72 -6.68
N LEU A 135 4.29 -5.58 -6.17
CA LEU A 135 5.16 -4.45 -5.82
C LEU A 135 6.20 -4.83 -4.75
N ALA A 136 5.75 -5.45 -3.65
CA ALA A 136 6.62 -5.89 -2.56
C ALA A 136 7.67 -6.90 -3.03
N GLU A 137 7.30 -7.85 -3.91
CA GLU A 137 8.24 -8.82 -4.49
C GLU A 137 9.35 -8.13 -5.31
N ARG A 138 9.01 -7.13 -6.14
CA ARG A 138 10.04 -6.39 -6.90
C ARG A 138 10.92 -5.54 -5.98
N LEU A 139 10.33 -4.90 -4.98
CA LEU A 139 11.11 -4.09 -4.02
C LEU A 139 12.08 -4.96 -3.21
N ALA A 140 11.65 -6.13 -2.76
CA ALA A 140 12.50 -7.08 -2.04
C ALA A 140 13.66 -7.60 -2.92
N ALA A 141 13.46 -7.72 -4.23
CA ALA A 141 14.51 -8.12 -5.17
C ALA A 141 15.59 -7.03 -5.42
N LEU A 142 15.35 -5.79 -4.99
CA LEU A 142 16.29 -4.67 -5.11
C LEU A 142 17.13 -4.44 -3.84
N GLN A 143 16.86 -5.17 -2.77
CA GLN A 143 17.55 -5.11 -1.47
C GLN A 143 18.52 -6.28 -1.31
#